data_AF-A0A7S0X042-F1
#
_entry.id   AF-A0A7S0X042-F1
#
_cell.length_a   1.000
_cell.length_b   1.000
_cell.length_c   1.000
_cell.angle_alpha   90.00
_cell.angle_beta   90.00
_cell.angle_gamma   90.00
#
_symmetry.space_group_name_H-M   'P 1'
#
loop_
_entity.id
_entity.type
_entity.pdbx_description
1 polymer ?
#
loop_
_entity_poly.entity_id
_entity_poly.type
_entity_poly.pdbx_seq_one_letter_code
_entity_poly.pdbx_strand_id
1 'polypeptide(L)'
;VARLPPHLRPLGLLVEEPTGGYLPCELGPWVAALRAAMDQHGWHDARLLIHMHHNFGLAEAAVLECLACGCDGVWAAACNDGAAMGHAGYLTTLVNLARLGNRHVAAMYDLPALLDAARRITRIATGAEPAAQEEVYGPRMPQGELGEIMTHARSLAMEHQQCSAGLAS
;
A
#
# COMPACT_ATOMS: atom_id res chain seq x y z
N VAL A 1 -5.67 -28.22 -0.90
CA VAL A 1 -6.42 -28.04 -2.18
C VAL A 1 -7.81 -27.48 -1.87
N ALA A 2 -8.19 -26.37 -2.51
CA ALA A 2 -9.47 -25.68 -2.35
C ALA A 2 -10.64 -26.59 -2.73
N ARG A 3 -11.53 -26.88 -1.78
CA ARG A 3 -12.63 -27.84 -1.97
C ARG A 3 -13.99 -27.22 -2.28
N LEU A 4 -14.16 -25.92 -2.03
CA LEU A 4 -15.41 -25.23 -2.30
C LEU A 4 -15.65 -25.08 -3.82
N PRO A 5 -16.90 -25.15 -4.29
CA PRO A 5 -17.27 -24.76 -5.64
C PRO A 5 -16.73 -23.36 -5.98
N PRO A 6 -16.25 -23.09 -7.21
CA PRO A 6 -15.61 -21.82 -7.55
C PRO A 6 -16.42 -20.57 -7.19
N HIS A 7 -17.73 -20.60 -7.38
CA HIS A 7 -18.65 -19.49 -7.07
C HIS A 7 -18.89 -19.26 -5.57
N LEU A 8 -18.44 -20.17 -4.70
CA LEU A 8 -18.51 -20.05 -3.24
C LEU A 8 -17.13 -19.80 -2.61
N ARG A 9 -16.06 -19.75 -3.41
CA ARG A 9 -14.71 -19.49 -2.88
C ARG A 9 -14.61 -18.01 -2.49
N PRO A 10 -14.07 -17.71 -1.30
CA PRO A 10 -13.70 -16.34 -0.97
C PRO A 10 -12.74 -15.78 -2.03
N LEU A 11 -12.90 -14.49 -2.36
CA LEU A 11 -11.99 -13.78 -3.26
C LEU A 11 -10.58 -13.67 -2.66
N GLY A 12 -10.48 -13.70 -1.34
CA GLY A 12 -9.24 -13.49 -0.63
C GLY A 12 -9.39 -13.52 0.88
N LEU A 13 -8.29 -13.22 1.55
CA LEU A 13 -8.19 -12.99 2.98
C LEU A 13 -7.77 -11.55 3.22
N LEU A 14 -8.26 -10.99 4.32
CA LEU A 14 -7.82 -9.73 4.86
C LEU A 14 -7.31 -10.00 6.27
N VAL A 15 -6.08 -9.59 6.53
CA VAL A 15 -5.48 -9.64 7.86
C VAL A 15 -5.59 -8.25 8.46
N GLU A 16 -6.19 -8.17 9.64
CA GLU A 16 -6.28 -6.94 10.41
C GLU A 16 -5.32 -7.03 11.59
N GLU A 17 -4.45 -6.03 11.73
CA GLU A 17 -3.64 -5.82 12.92
C GLU A 17 -4.19 -4.59 13.67
N PRO A 18 -5.06 -4.81 14.67
CA PRO A 18 -5.85 -3.72 15.26
C PRO A 18 -5.09 -2.90 16.31
N THR A 19 -3.90 -3.34 16.73
CA THR A 19 -3.16 -2.73 17.85
C THR A 19 -2.14 -1.70 17.41
N GLY A 20 -1.67 -1.76 16.16
CA GLY A 20 -0.51 -1.01 15.67
C GLY A 20 0.78 -1.38 16.39
N GLY A 21 0.81 -2.56 17.02
CA GLY A 21 1.79 -2.98 18.04
C GLY A 21 2.96 -3.80 17.54
N TYR A 22 2.82 -4.43 16.37
CA TYR A 22 3.84 -5.32 15.83
C TYR A 22 4.89 -4.58 15.02
N LEU A 23 6.13 -5.06 15.11
CA LEU A 23 7.22 -4.60 14.27
C LEU A 23 7.10 -5.16 12.85
N PRO A 24 7.64 -4.48 11.83
CA PRO A 24 7.65 -5.00 10.46
C PRO A 24 8.21 -6.43 10.36
N CYS A 25 9.35 -6.69 11.00
CA CYS A 25 10.00 -8.00 10.99
C CYS A 25 9.21 -9.11 11.70
N GLU A 26 8.23 -8.76 12.53
CA GLU A 26 7.32 -9.72 13.13
C GLU A 26 6.19 -10.08 12.16
N LEU A 27 5.62 -9.08 11.46
CA LEU A 27 4.49 -9.27 10.55
C LEU A 27 4.85 -9.91 9.22
N GLY A 28 5.99 -9.55 8.62
CA GLY A 28 6.43 -10.11 7.33
C GLY A 28 6.40 -11.64 7.29
N PRO A 29 7.04 -12.34 8.25
CA PRO A 29 6.99 -13.79 8.34
C PRO A 29 5.58 -14.39 8.46
N TRP A 30 4.66 -13.73 9.17
CA TRP A 30 3.26 -14.17 9.25
C TRP A 30 2.56 -14.08 7.89
N VAL A 31 2.76 -12.99 7.16
CA VAL A 31 2.20 -12.80 5.81
C VAL A 31 2.78 -13.83 4.84
N ALA A 32 4.09 -14.04 4.86
CA ALA A 32 4.75 -15.04 4.01
C ALA A 32 4.24 -16.46 4.31
N ALA A 33 4.08 -16.81 5.58
CA ALA A 33 3.53 -18.11 5.98
C ALA A 33 2.08 -18.29 5.51
N LEU A 34 1.25 -17.24 5.63
CA LEU A 34 -0.14 -17.27 5.17
C LEU A 34 -0.23 -17.41 3.65
N ARG A 35 0.57 -16.64 2.90
CA ARG A 35 0.67 -16.75 1.44
C ARG A 35 1.08 -18.15 1.00
N ALA A 36 2.13 -18.70 1.62
CA ALA A 36 2.59 -20.06 1.35
C ALA A 36 1.50 -21.11 1.65
N ALA A 37 0.76 -20.95 2.74
CA ALA A 37 -0.35 -21.84 3.08
C ALA A 37 -1.48 -21.75 2.04
N MET A 38 -1.85 -20.54 1.59
CA MET A 38 -2.82 -20.34 0.51
C MET A 38 -2.37 -21.06 -0.77
N ASP A 39 -1.11 -20.90 -1.16
CA ASP A 39 -0.56 -21.54 -2.37
C ASP A 39 -0.52 -23.05 -2.27
N GLN A 40 -0.06 -23.61 -1.16
CA GLN A 40 -0.10 -25.07 -0.92
C GLN A 40 -1.51 -25.65 -1.00
N HIS A 41 -2.53 -24.81 -0.76
CA HIS A 41 -3.92 -25.20 -0.84
C HIS A 41 -4.60 -24.82 -2.15
N GLY A 42 -3.87 -24.37 -3.17
CA GLY A 42 -4.40 -24.05 -4.50
C GLY A 42 -5.23 -22.77 -4.54
N TRP A 43 -4.96 -21.83 -3.62
CA TRP A 43 -5.55 -20.49 -3.58
C TRP A 43 -4.64 -19.46 -4.28
N HIS A 44 -4.10 -19.82 -5.44
CA HIS A 44 -3.14 -18.99 -6.18
C HIS A 44 -3.75 -17.66 -6.65
N ASP A 45 -5.03 -17.67 -7.02
CA ASP A 45 -5.74 -16.47 -7.49
C ASP A 45 -6.40 -15.67 -6.37
N ALA A 46 -6.35 -16.18 -5.13
CA ALA A 46 -6.99 -15.51 -4.00
C ALA A 46 -6.09 -14.38 -3.48
N ARG A 47 -6.71 -13.23 -3.20
CA ARG A 47 -6.02 -12.03 -2.70
C ARG A 47 -5.67 -12.14 -1.23
N LEU A 48 -4.53 -11.59 -0.84
CA LEU A 48 -4.16 -11.40 0.56
C LEU A 48 -3.97 -9.90 0.83
N LEU A 49 -4.86 -9.32 1.63
CA LEU A 49 -4.82 -7.91 1.99
C LEU A 49 -4.39 -7.73 3.45
N ILE A 50 -3.78 -6.59 3.77
CA ILE A 50 -3.39 -6.20 5.14
C ILE A 50 -4.06 -4.88 5.54
N HIS A 51 -4.50 -4.76 6.78
CA HIS A 51 -4.92 -3.52 7.42
C HIS A 51 -4.06 -3.28 8.67
N MET A 52 -3.43 -2.11 8.76
CA MET A 52 -2.47 -1.77 9.81
C MET A 52 -2.85 -0.47 10.51
N HIS A 53 -3.00 -0.51 11.83
CA HIS A 53 -3.18 0.69 12.65
C HIS A 53 -1.86 1.41 12.93
N HIS A 54 -1.89 2.74 13.02
CA HIS A 54 -0.69 3.60 13.02
C HIS A 54 0.12 3.56 14.33
N ASN A 55 -0.58 3.50 15.47
CA ASN A 55 -0.10 3.55 16.86
C ASN A 55 1.38 3.95 17.06
N PHE A 56 2.33 3.00 17.12
CA PHE A 56 3.75 3.27 17.42
C PHE A 56 4.58 3.81 16.23
N GLY A 57 3.94 4.34 15.19
CA GLY A 57 4.59 5.04 14.08
C GLY A 57 5.32 4.12 13.08
N LEU A 58 4.97 2.84 13.03
CA LEU A 58 5.60 1.84 12.16
C LEU A 58 4.67 1.23 11.13
N ALA A 59 3.43 1.71 11.01
CA ALA A 59 2.42 1.06 10.18
C ALA A 59 2.78 1.06 8.70
N GLU A 60 3.33 2.15 8.16
CA GLU A 60 3.76 2.26 6.77
C GLU A 60 4.91 1.28 6.48
N ALA A 61 5.89 1.19 7.38
CA ALA A 61 7.00 0.26 7.25
C ALA A 61 6.52 -1.20 7.33
N ALA A 62 5.58 -1.49 8.24
CA ALA A 62 4.98 -2.81 8.37
C ALA A 62 4.17 -3.19 7.12
N VAL A 63 3.40 -2.26 6.55
CA VAL A 63 2.68 -2.45 5.29
C VAL A 63 3.64 -2.78 4.15
N LEU A 64 4.75 -2.04 4.01
CA LEU A 64 5.75 -2.29 2.97
C LEU A 64 6.39 -3.68 3.12
N GLU A 65 6.69 -4.09 4.35
CA GLU A 65 7.21 -5.43 4.65
C GLU A 65 6.18 -6.53 4.30
N CYS A 66 4.92 -6.33 4.66
CA CYS A 66 3.83 -7.24 4.29
C CYS A 66 3.66 -7.37 2.77
N LEU A 67 3.75 -6.26 2.03
CA LEU A 67 3.72 -6.26 0.56
C LEU A 67 4.93 -7.04 0.00
N ALA A 68 6.13 -6.82 0.54
CA ALA A 68 7.33 -7.56 0.15
C ALA A 68 7.23 -9.07 0.45
N CYS A 69 6.48 -9.44 1.50
CA CYS A 69 6.24 -10.82 1.91
C CYS A 69 5.07 -11.52 1.21
N GLY A 70 4.46 -10.87 0.20
CA GLY A 70 3.48 -11.51 -0.68
C GLY A 70 2.02 -11.18 -0.37
N CYS A 71 1.73 -10.09 0.35
CA CYS A 71 0.40 -9.50 0.30
C CYS A 71 0.16 -8.81 -1.05
N ASP A 72 -1.07 -8.87 -1.54
CA ASP A 72 -1.51 -8.28 -2.81
C ASP A 72 -1.87 -6.79 -2.67
N GLY A 73 -2.09 -6.31 -1.45
CA GLY A 73 -2.55 -4.95 -1.24
C GLY A 73 -2.89 -4.62 0.20
N VAL A 74 -3.34 -3.39 0.38
CA VAL A 74 -3.68 -2.81 1.68
C VAL A 74 -5.19 -2.55 1.70
N TRP A 75 -5.83 -2.63 2.86
CA TRP A 75 -7.13 -2.02 3.10
C TRP A 75 -6.92 -0.75 3.92
N ALA A 76 -7.29 0.41 3.36
CA ALA A 76 -7.09 1.70 4.02
C ALA A 76 -8.07 2.76 3.49
N ALA A 77 -8.14 3.91 4.15
CA ALA A 77 -8.62 5.15 3.54
C ALA A 77 -7.52 5.84 2.72
N ALA A 78 -7.88 6.91 2.00
CA ALA A 78 -6.89 7.71 1.26
C ALA A 78 -5.93 8.48 2.18
N CYS A 79 -6.41 8.96 3.33
CA CYS A 79 -5.63 9.58 4.40
C CYS A 79 -5.31 8.58 5.52
N ASN A 80 -4.54 9.02 6.53
CA ASN A 80 -4.18 8.19 7.69
C ASN A 80 -5.25 8.27 8.81
N ASP A 81 -6.20 9.20 8.71
CA ASP A 81 -7.25 9.38 9.72
C ASP A 81 -8.19 8.17 9.75
N GLY A 82 -8.44 7.66 10.96
CA GLY A 82 -9.25 6.47 11.18
C GLY A 82 -9.50 6.21 12.66
N ALA A 83 -9.86 4.98 13.01
CA ALA A 83 -10.10 4.60 14.40
C ALA A 83 -8.84 4.82 15.27
N ALA A 84 -9.06 5.26 16.51
CA ALA A 84 -8.00 5.56 17.48
C ALA A 84 -6.95 6.54 16.93
N MET A 85 -5.71 6.08 16.72
CA MET A 85 -4.58 6.88 16.24
C MET A 85 -4.46 6.90 14.71
N GLY A 86 -5.41 6.30 13.99
CA GLY A 86 -5.38 6.17 12.55
C GLY A 86 -4.78 4.84 12.07
N HIS A 87 -4.53 4.78 10.77
CA HIS A 87 -4.03 3.59 10.06
C HIS A 87 -3.04 4.01 8.96
N ALA A 88 -2.30 3.04 8.41
CA ALA A 88 -1.50 3.28 7.21
C ALA A 88 -2.42 3.67 6.04
N GLY A 89 -2.24 4.88 5.48
CA GLY A 89 -3.06 5.40 4.40
C GLY A 89 -2.64 4.90 3.01
N TYR A 90 -3.60 4.82 2.08
CA TYR A 90 -3.31 4.45 0.69
C TYR A 90 -2.37 5.42 0.00
N LEU A 91 -2.57 6.72 0.18
CA LEU A 91 -1.75 7.72 -0.49
C LEU A 91 -0.28 7.58 -0.08
N THR A 92 -0.01 7.49 1.22
CA THR A 92 1.34 7.31 1.76
C THR A 92 1.98 6.02 1.26
N THR A 93 1.22 4.91 1.27
CA THR A 93 1.67 3.63 0.72
C THR A 93 2.04 3.74 -0.76
N LEU A 94 1.18 4.34 -1.59
CA LEU A 94 1.40 4.50 -3.02
C LEU A 94 2.60 5.41 -3.31
N VAL A 95 2.77 6.50 -2.56
CA VAL A 95 3.93 7.38 -2.68
C VAL A 95 5.22 6.63 -2.34
N ASN A 96 5.23 5.82 -1.28
CA ASN A 96 6.39 5.00 -0.93
C ASN A 96 6.69 3.94 -2.01
N LEU A 97 5.67 3.28 -2.55
CA LEU A 97 5.84 2.35 -3.67
C LEU A 97 6.37 3.06 -4.92
N ALA A 98 5.90 4.27 -5.23
CA ALA A 98 6.40 5.06 -6.35
C ALA A 98 7.87 5.49 -6.13
N ARG A 99 8.24 5.88 -4.90
CA ARG A 99 9.64 6.16 -4.51
C ARG A 99 10.54 4.93 -4.69
N LEU A 100 10.02 3.74 -4.43
CA LEU A 100 10.69 2.45 -4.69
C LEU A 100 10.71 2.05 -6.17
N GLY A 101 10.19 2.89 -7.08
CA GLY A 101 10.20 2.62 -8.51
C GLY A 101 9.06 1.70 -8.99
N ASN A 102 8.00 1.51 -8.20
CA ASN A 102 6.85 0.71 -8.61
C ASN A 102 6.09 1.42 -9.75
N ARG A 103 6.38 1.00 -10.98
CA ARG A 103 5.77 1.52 -12.21
C ARG A 103 4.24 1.40 -12.27
N HIS A 104 3.65 0.42 -11.57
CA HIS A 104 2.20 0.22 -11.59
C HIS A 104 1.49 1.39 -10.91
N VAL A 105 2.13 2.01 -9.92
CA VAL A 105 1.59 3.21 -9.27
C VAL A 105 1.39 4.32 -10.30
N ALA A 106 2.42 4.61 -11.09
CA ALA A 106 2.36 5.68 -12.10
C ALA A 106 1.44 5.37 -13.29
N ALA A 107 1.21 4.09 -13.58
CA ALA A 107 0.35 3.66 -14.67
C ALA A 107 -1.14 3.63 -14.28
N MET A 108 -1.46 3.34 -13.02
CA MET A 108 -2.83 3.08 -12.58
C MET A 108 -3.46 4.20 -11.76
N TYR A 109 -2.65 5.03 -11.08
CA TYR A 109 -3.16 5.97 -10.08
C TYR A 109 -2.85 7.43 -10.43
N ASP A 110 -3.83 8.29 -10.16
CA ASP A 110 -3.68 9.74 -10.15
C ASP A 110 -3.35 10.19 -8.72
N LEU A 111 -2.05 10.24 -8.40
CA LEU A 111 -1.61 10.64 -7.06
C LEU A 111 -1.99 12.09 -6.70
N PRO A 112 -1.93 13.09 -7.62
CA PRO A 112 -2.46 14.42 -7.34
C PRO A 112 -3.94 14.41 -6.92
N ALA A 113 -4.79 13.67 -7.63
CA ALA A 113 -6.20 13.55 -7.27
C ALA A 113 -6.39 12.85 -5.91
N LEU A 114 -5.59 11.81 -5.63
CA LEU A 114 -5.61 11.12 -4.33
C LEU A 114 -5.13 12.00 -3.18
N LEU A 115 -4.16 12.88 -3.43
CA LEU A 115 -3.69 13.87 -2.47
C LEU A 115 -4.78 14.87 -2.11
N ASP A 116 -5.49 15.39 -3.11
CA ASP A 116 -6.65 16.25 -2.87
C ASP A 116 -7.77 15.52 -2.13
N ALA A 117 -8.00 14.25 -2.46
CA ALA A 117 -8.98 13.40 -1.79
C ALA A 117 -8.61 13.18 -0.31
N ALA A 118 -7.35 12.83 -0.01
CA ALA A 118 -6.86 12.63 1.35
C ALA A 118 -7.08 13.89 2.20
N ARG A 119 -6.69 15.07 1.71
CA ARG A 119 -6.92 16.35 2.41
C ARG A 119 -8.41 16.62 2.67
N ARG A 120 -9.27 16.34 1.71
CA ARG A 120 -10.73 16.50 1.86
C ARG A 120 -11.29 15.53 2.89
N ILE A 121 -10.88 14.27 2.86
CA ILE A 121 -11.33 13.25 3.81
C ILE A 121 -10.88 13.60 5.21
N THR A 122 -9.63 14.04 5.42
CA THR A 122 -9.14 14.52 6.72
C THR A 122 -10.02 15.63 7.27
N ARG A 123 -10.36 16.65 6.44
CA ARG A 123 -11.25 17.73 6.87
C ARG A 123 -12.64 17.23 7.26
N ILE A 124 -13.20 16.30 6.50
CA ILE A 124 -14.52 15.74 6.79
C ILE A 124 -14.48 14.92 8.09
N ALA A 125 -13.46 14.10 8.26
CA ALA A 125 -13.35 13.17 9.38
C ALA A 125 -13.00 13.87 10.70
N THR A 126 -12.12 14.88 10.66
CA THR A 126 -11.55 15.51 11.85
C THR A 126 -12.10 16.92 12.13
N GLY A 127 -12.71 17.57 11.13
CA GLY A 127 -13.07 18.99 11.21
C GLY A 127 -11.90 19.96 11.11
N ALA A 128 -10.69 19.47 10.82
CA ALA A 128 -9.46 20.27 10.74
C ALA A 128 -8.68 19.99 9.44
N GLU A 129 -7.76 20.90 9.09
CA GLU A 129 -6.79 20.64 8.03
C GLU A 129 -5.80 19.54 8.47
N PRO A 130 -5.18 18.80 7.52
CA PRO A 130 -4.10 17.88 7.83
C PRO A 130 -3.00 18.52 8.66
N ALA A 131 -2.47 17.76 9.62
CA ALA A 131 -1.40 18.24 10.48
C ALA A 131 -0.19 18.69 9.66
N ALA A 132 0.53 19.70 10.15
CA ALA A 132 1.68 20.25 9.42
C ALA A 132 2.77 19.19 9.13
N GLN A 133 2.94 18.26 10.06
CA GLN A 133 3.90 17.15 10.02
C GLN A 133 3.39 15.91 9.27
N GLU A 134 2.16 15.92 8.76
CA GLU A 134 1.67 14.84 7.90
C GLU A 134 2.54 14.77 6.64
N GLU A 135 3.11 13.59 6.38
CA GLU A 135 4.29 13.42 5.54
C GLU A 135 3.99 13.68 4.06
N VAL A 136 2.82 13.25 3.60
CA VAL A 136 2.50 13.22 2.16
C VAL A 136 1.43 14.22 1.76
N TYR A 137 0.47 14.51 2.64
CA TYR A 137 -0.63 15.43 2.32
C TYR A 137 -0.73 16.61 3.28
N GLY A 138 0.21 16.74 4.21
CA GLY A 138 0.39 17.94 5.02
C GLY A 138 0.87 19.14 4.19
N PRO A 139 0.75 20.37 4.75
CA PRO A 139 1.19 21.59 4.10
C PRO A 139 2.72 21.72 3.99
N ARG A 140 3.51 20.88 4.67
CA ARG A 140 4.98 20.90 4.59
C ARG A 140 5.56 20.08 3.45
N MET A 141 4.76 19.27 2.74
CA MET A 141 5.24 18.55 1.57
C MET A 141 5.80 19.55 0.54
N PRO A 142 7.09 19.46 0.17
CA PRO A 142 7.68 20.33 -0.84
C PRO A 142 6.86 20.38 -2.14
N GLN A 143 6.69 21.59 -2.66
CA GLN A 143 6.03 21.78 -3.95
C GLN A 143 6.80 21.04 -5.04
N GLY A 144 6.09 20.27 -5.87
CA GLY A 144 6.70 19.52 -6.97
C GLY A 144 7.22 18.12 -6.61
N GLU A 145 7.41 17.79 -5.32
CA GLU A 145 7.99 16.51 -4.91
C GLU A 145 7.18 15.31 -5.45
N LEU A 146 5.84 15.39 -5.37
CA LEU A 146 4.99 14.33 -5.90
C LEU A 146 5.19 14.14 -7.43
N GLY A 147 5.42 15.24 -8.15
CA GLY A 147 5.70 15.21 -9.58
C GLY A 147 7.07 14.59 -9.89
N GLU A 148 8.08 14.87 -9.08
CA GLU A 148 9.41 14.27 -9.19
C GLU A 148 9.38 12.76 -8.95
N ILE A 149 8.71 12.33 -7.88
CA ILE A 149 8.49 10.91 -7.55
C ILE A 149 7.82 10.17 -8.71
N MET A 150 6.78 10.78 -9.29
CA MET A 150 6.06 10.19 -10.41
C MET A 150 6.88 10.16 -11.70
N THR A 151 7.71 11.18 -11.94
CA THR A 151 8.63 11.21 -13.08
C THR A 151 9.66 10.09 -12.96
N HIS A 152 10.23 9.92 -11.77
CA HIS A 152 11.18 8.86 -11.48
C HIS A 152 10.56 7.47 -11.70
N ALA A 153 9.39 7.19 -11.11
CA ALA A 153 8.70 5.91 -11.29
C ALA A 153 8.38 5.60 -12.76
N ARG A 154 8.06 6.62 -13.57
CA ARG A 154 7.86 6.47 -15.03
C ARG A 154 9.16 6.18 -15.78
N SER A 155 10.26 6.83 -15.41
CA SER A 155 11.56 6.62 -16.06
C SER A 155 12.05 5.17 -15.94
N LEU A 156 11.98 4.61 -14.73
CA LEU A 156 12.33 3.21 -14.46
C LEU A 156 11.44 2.22 -15.22
N ALA A 157 10.17 2.58 -15.43
CA ALA A 157 9.25 1.77 -16.24
C ALA A 157 9.73 1.64 -17.70
N MET A 158 10.24 2.73 -18.28
CA MET A 158 10.72 2.75 -19.66
C MET A 158 12.05 2.00 -19.84
N GLU A 159 13.01 2.18 -18.93
CA GLU A 159 14.31 1.51 -18.97
C GLU A 159 14.17 -0.02 -18.94
N HIS A 160 13.29 -0.53 -18.07
CA HIS A 160 13.06 -1.97 -17.96
C HIS A 160 12.37 -2.56 -19.20
N GLN A 161 11.53 -1.78 -19.88
CA GLN A 161 10.86 -2.18 -21.12
C GLN A 161 11.85 -2.27 -22.29
N GLN A 162 12.84 -1.37 -22.34
CA GLN A 162 13.94 -1.41 -23.31
C GLN A 162 14.88 -2.60 -23.04
N CYS A 163 15.23 -2.88 -21.78
CA CYS A 163 16.06 -4.02 -21.41
C CYS A 163 15.39 -5.37 -21.75
N SER A 164 14.09 -5.49 -21.51
CA SER A 164 13.33 -6.71 -21.81
C SER A 164 13.06 -6.89 -23.30
N ALA A 165 12.95 -5.81 -24.09
CA ALA A 165 12.87 -5.88 -25.54
C ALA A 165 14.22 -6.27 -26.20
N GLY A 166 15.35 -5.84 -25.63
CA GLY A 166 16.69 -6.19 -26.13
C GLY A 166 17.15 -7.62 -25.80
N LEU A 167 16.51 -8.30 -24.85
CA LEU A 167 16.76 -9.72 -24.54
C LEU A 167 15.91 -10.69 -25.40
N ALA A 168 14.94 -10.15 -26.16
CA ALA A 168 14.07 -10.92 -27.04
C ALA A 168 14.51 -10.88 -28.53
N SER A 169 15.66 -10.28 -28.84
CA SER A 169 16.24 -10.15 -30.19
C SER A 169 17.46 -11.05 -30.40
#